data_AF-A0A7R9I8J4-F1
#
_entry.id   AF-A0A7R9I8J4-F1
#
_cell.length_a   1.000
_cell.length_b   1.000
_cell.length_c   1.000
_cell.angle_alpha   90.00
_cell.angle_beta   90.00
_cell.angle_gamma   90.00
#
_symmetry.space_group_name_H-M   'P 1'
#
loop_
_entity.id
_entity.type
_entity.pdbx_description
1 polymer ?
#
loop_
_entity_poly.entity_id
_entity_poly.type
_entity_poly.pdbx_seq_one_letter_code
_entity_poly.pdbx_strand_id
1 'polypeptide(L)'
;MSVVRNVLKRQEGFENITHYDHAVQRMKCYSYDEFTGLTTSTNEEQLEPNSPPSPVFAAKFCNLPGYQHFVALADEDGRVALQDTRPDVGFTTKTKGT
;
A
#
# COMPACT_ATOMS: atom_id res chain seq x y z
N MET A 1 -32.78 9.18 3.60
CA MET A 1 -31.43 9.75 3.84
C MET A 1 -30.46 9.15 2.83
N SER A 2 -29.56 9.96 2.27
CA SER A 2 -28.52 9.47 1.34
C SER A 2 -27.35 8.89 2.14
N VAL A 3 -27.03 7.62 1.92
CA VAL A 3 -25.88 6.93 2.54
C VAL A 3 -24.58 7.69 2.24
N VAL A 4 -24.42 8.18 1.01
CA VAL A 4 -23.24 8.92 0.55
C VAL A 4 -23.02 10.20 1.37
N ARG A 5 -24.08 11.00 1.59
CA ARG A 5 -23.97 12.24 2.39
C ARG A 5 -23.57 11.97 3.83
N ASN A 6 -24.07 10.88 4.42
CA ASN A 6 -23.74 10.51 5.79
C ASN A 6 -22.29 10.01 5.91
N VAL A 7 -21.75 9.38 4.87
CA VAL A 7 -20.32 9.00 4.83
C VAL A 7 -19.43 10.25 4.74
N LEU A 8 -19.78 11.20 3.87
CA LEU A 8 -19.00 12.43 3.68
C LEU A 8 -18.92 13.26 4.97
N LYS A 9 -20.07 13.50 5.62
CA LYS A 9 -20.13 14.24 6.89
C LYS A 9 -19.30 13.61 8.01
N ARG A 10 -19.16 12.27 8.01
CA ARG A 10 -18.32 11.54 8.97
C ARG A 10 -16.83 11.71 8.67
N GLN A 11 -16.44 11.74 7.39
CA GLN A 11 -15.06 12.02 7.00
C GLN A 11 -14.64 13.44 7.39
N GLU A 12 -15.57 14.40 7.29
CA GLU A 12 -15.35 15.80 7.61
C GLU A 12 -15.49 16.13 9.12
N GLY A 13 -15.83 15.14 9.97
CA GLY A 13 -15.99 15.35 11.42
C GLY A 13 -17.28 16.06 11.84
N PHE A 14 -18.25 16.23 10.92
CA PHE A 14 -19.55 16.87 11.19
C PHE A 14 -20.63 15.91 11.72
N GLU A 15 -20.31 14.62 11.88
CA GLU A 15 -21.17 13.65 12.55
C GLU A 15 -20.40 12.84 13.60
N ASN A 16 -20.95 12.78 14.81
CA ASN A 16 -20.46 11.90 15.87
C ASN A 16 -20.87 10.45 15.59
N ILE A 17 -19.88 9.56 15.54
CA ILE A 17 -20.10 8.13 15.42
C ILE A 17 -20.39 7.58 16.82
N THR A 18 -21.60 7.08 17.06
CA THR A 18 -21.95 6.37 18.30
C THR A 18 -21.41 4.95 18.35
N HIS A 19 -21.01 4.40 17.20
CA HIS A 19 -20.53 3.02 17.02
C HIS A 19 -19.11 3.02 16.48
N TYR A 20 -18.14 3.15 17.38
CA TYR A 20 -16.70 3.20 17.08
C TYR A 20 -16.23 2.06 16.16
N ASP A 21 -16.83 0.88 16.31
CA ASP A 21 -16.55 -0.33 15.54
C ASP A 21 -16.59 -0.10 14.02
N HIS A 22 -17.49 0.75 13.53
CA HIS A 22 -17.57 1.04 12.08
C HIS A 22 -16.41 1.89 11.57
N ALA A 23 -15.83 2.76 12.40
CA ALA A 23 -14.63 3.51 12.04
C ALA A 23 -13.41 2.58 12.03
N VAL A 24 -13.29 1.71 13.04
CA VAL A 24 -12.22 0.71 13.13
C VAL A 24 -12.29 -0.31 12.00
N GLN A 25 -13.50 -0.76 11.62
CA GLN A 25 -13.69 -1.66 10.47
C GLN A 25 -13.17 -1.08 9.16
N ARG A 26 -13.16 0.25 8.98
CA ARG A 26 -12.59 0.90 7.79
C ARG A 26 -11.06 0.99 7.83
N MET A 27 -10.46 0.90 9.01
CA MET A 27 -9.01 0.83 9.19
C MET A 27 -8.48 -0.60 9.10
N LYS A 28 -9.35 -1.57 8.77
CA LYS A 28 -8.94 -2.96 8.60
C LYS A 28 -7.96 -3.07 7.43
N CYS A 29 -6.71 -3.35 7.73
CA CYS A 29 -5.71 -3.75 6.75
C CYS A 29 -5.94 -5.22 6.39
N TYR A 30 -6.05 -5.53 5.09
CA TYR A 30 -6.08 -6.91 4.63
C TYR A 30 -4.66 -7.41 4.40
N SER A 31 -4.43 -8.73 4.45
CA SER A 31 -3.09 -9.31 4.27
C SER A 31 -2.46 -9.01 2.91
N TYR A 32 -3.27 -8.69 1.89
CA TYR A 32 -2.79 -8.26 0.57
C TYR A 32 -2.48 -6.76 0.49
N ASP A 33 -2.91 -5.98 1.49
CA ASP A 33 -2.59 -4.55 1.66
C ASP A 33 -1.44 -4.34 2.66
N GLU A 34 -0.79 -5.43 3.09
CA GLU A 34 0.33 -5.39 4.02
C GLU A 34 1.63 -5.04 3.28
N PHE A 35 2.06 -3.79 3.42
CA PHE A 35 3.36 -3.35 2.93
C PHE A 35 4.40 -3.58 4.01
N THR A 36 5.10 -4.72 3.93
CA THR A 36 6.05 -5.18 4.96
C THR A 36 7.34 -4.37 5.05
N GLY A 37 7.52 -3.33 4.23
CA GLY A 37 8.68 -2.46 4.24
C GLY A 37 9.41 -2.44 2.90
N LEU A 38 10.46 -1.62 2.82
CA LEU A 38 11.30 -1.54 1.63
C LEU A 38 12.36 -2.64 1.68
N THR A 39 12.25 -3.63 0.79
CA THR A 39 13.35 -4.57 0.55
C THR A 39 14.34 -3.93 -0.43
N THR A 40 15.59 -3.79 -0.02
CA THR A 40 16.65 -3.28 -0.88
C THR A 40 16.94 -4.31 -1.98
N SER A 41 16.46 -4.04 -3.20
CA SER A 41 16.81 -4.85 -4.37
C SER A 41 18.28 -4.65 -4.72
N THR A 42 19.10 -5.60 -4.31
CA THR A 42 20.32 -6.03 -5.01
C THR A 42 21.48 -5.02 -5.03
N ASN A 43 22.53 -5.35 -4.25
CA ASN A 43 23.90 -4.80 -4.24
C ASN A 43 24.31 -3.86 -3.09
N GLU A 44 23.72 -4.01 -1.90
CA GLU A 44 24.37 -3.53 -0.69
C GLU A 44 24.85 -4.75 0.11
N GLU A 45 26.15 -5.01 0.06
CA GLU A 45 26.88 -6.08 0.75
C GLU A 45 26.82 -5.97 2.29
N GLN A 46 25.78 -5.36 2.85
CA GLN A 46 25.71 -5.08 4.29
C GLN A 46 24.27 -4.92 4.82
N LEU A 47 23.33 -5.76 4.39
CA LEU A 47 22.19 -6.07 5.24
C LEU A 47 22.39 -7.47 5.81
N GLU A 48 22.49 -7.56 7.14
CA GLU A 48 22.47 -8.83 7.86
C GLU A 48 21.27 -9.66 7.36
N PRO A 49 21.45 -10.96 7.03
CA PRO A 49 20.40 -11.82 6.45
C PRO A 49 19.09 -11.90 7.27
N ASN A 50 19.11 -11.39 8.49
CA ASN A 50 18.03 -11.45 9.48
C ASN A 50 17.54 -10.06 9.93
N SER A 51 17.95 -8.98 9.26
CA SER A 51 17.44 -7.65 9.59
C SER A 51 16.01 -7.51 9.07
N PRO A 52 15.03 -7.14 9.91
CA PRO A 52 13.70 -6.84 9.43
C PRO A 52 13.76 -5.70 8.39
N PRO A 53 12.93 -5.73 7.34
CA PRO A 53 12.83 -4.61 6.41
C PRO A 53 12.46 -3.33 7.15
N SER A 54 13.05 -2.20 6.75
CA SER A 54 12.73 -0.90 7.36
C SER A 54 11.22 -0.63 7.22
N PRO A 55 10.54 -0.23 8.32
CA PRO A 55 9.11 0.00 8.29
C PRO A 55 8.77 1.15 7.33
N VAL A 56 7.62 1.05 6.68
CA VAL A 56 7.11 2.14 5.83
C VAL A 56 6.74 3.32 6.73
N PHE A 57 7.41 4.45 6.51
CA PHE A 57 7.14 5.71 7.20
C PHE A 57 6.07 6.54 6.46
N ALA A 58 6.09 6.53 5.12
CA ALA A 58 5.10 7.24 4.31
C ALA A 58 4.77 6.47 3.02
N ALA A 59 3.53 6.61 2.55
CA ALA A 59 3.07 6.00 1.30
C ALA A 59 2.21 6.98 0.50
N LYS A 60 2.31 6.95 -0.83
CA LYS A 60 1.49 7.78 -1.72
C LYS A 60 1.17 7.06 -3.02
N PHE A 61 -0.12 6.93 -3.32
CA PHE A 61 -0.58 6.46 -4.63
C PHE A 61 -0.42 7.54 -5.68
N CYS A 62 -0.15 7.12 -6.92
CA CYS A 62 -0.08 8.03 -8.05
C CYS A 62 -1.48 8.54 -8.41
N ASN A 63 -1.63 9.86 -8.52
CA ASN A 63 -2.90 10.50 -8.86
C ASN A 63 -3.11 10.67 -10.37
N LEU A 64 -2.14 10.26 -11.20
CA LEU A 64 -2.22 10.42 -12.65
C LEU A 64 -3.17 9.37 -13.24
N PRO A 65 -4.15 9.76 -14.08
CA PRO A 65 -5.05 8.82 -14.74
C PRO A 65 -4.27 7.75 -15.52
N GLY A 66 -4.60 6.47 -15.31
CA GLY A 66 -3.92 5.34 -15.95
C GLY A 66 -2.70 4.81 -15.18
N TYR A 67 -2.23 5.53 -14.17
CA TYR A 67 -1.06 5.16 -13.36
C TYR A 67 -1.40 4.95 -11.87
N GLN A 68 -2.68 4.90 -11.50
CA GLN A 68 -3.11 4.77 -10.10
C GLN A 68 -2.67 3.45 -9.43
N HIS A 69 -2.16 2.50 -10.20
CA HIS A 69 -1.55 1.26 -9.72
C HIS A 69 -0.13 1.45 -9.17
N PHE A 70 0.48 2.61 -9.37
CA PHE A 70 1.78 2.90 -8.77
C PHE A 70 1.62 3.45 -7.37
N VAL A 71 2.36 2.89 -6.43
CA VAL A 71 2.52 3.40 -5.07
C VAL A 71 3.99 3.72 -4.79
N ALA A 72 4.25 4.91 -4.28
CA ALA A 72 5.54 5.31 -3.75
C ALA A 72 5.54 5.05 -2.24
N LEU A 73 6.56 4.35 -1.75
CA LEU A 73 6.77 4.02 -0.35
C LEU A 73 8.08 4.65 0.10
N ALA A 74 8.11 5.23 1.29
CA ALA A 74 9.30 5.79 1.91
C ALA A 74 9.50 5.19 3.31
N ASP A 75 10.74 4.89 3.67
CA ASP A 75 11.12 4.45 5.02
C ASP A 75 11.58 5.61 5.91
N GLU A 76 11.92 5.30 7.17
CA GLU A 76 12.44 6.28 8.14
C GLU A 76 13.84 6.80 7.77
N ASP A 77 14.62 6.02 7.02
CA ASP A 77 15.96 6.35 6.56
C ASP A 77 15.94 7.28 5.33
N GLY A 78 14.76 7.61 4.80
CA GLY A 78 14.58 8.48 3.63
C GLY A 78 14.78 7.79 2.29
N ARG A 79 14.85 6.45 2.27
CA ARG A 79 14.83 5.65 1.05
C ARG A 79 13.42 5.60 0.50
N VAL A 80 13.32 5.60 -0.83
CA VAL A 80 12.03 5.60 -1.54
C VAL A 80 12.01 4.46 -2.54
N ALA A 81 10.93 3.68 -2.56
CA ALA A 81 10.66 2.69 -3.60
C ALA A 81 9.35 2.99 -4.34
N LEU A 82 9.29 2.55 -5.59
CA LEU A 82 8.10 2.60 -6.42
C LEU A 82 7.65 1.17 -6.69
N GLN A 83 6.41 0.84 -6.34
CA GLN A 83 5.82 -0.47 -6.52
C GLN A 83 4.64 -0.39 -7.48
N ASP A 84 4.54 -1.37 -8.39
CA ASP A 84 3.37 -1.64 -9.20
C ASP A 84 2.44 -2.60 -8.43
N THR A 85 1.21 -2.16 -8.14
CA THR A 85 0.22 -2.93 -7.37
C THR A 85 -0.69 -3.79 -8.25
N ARG A 86 -0.44 -3.86 -9.56
CA ARG A 86 -1.20 -4.78 -10.43
C ARG A 86 -0.97 -6.22 -9.97
N PRO A 87 -2.02 -7.05 -9.89
CA PRO A 87 -1.85 -8.46 -9.61
C PRO A 87 -0.94 -9.04 -10.68
N ASP A 88 0.10 -9.74 -10.26
CA ASP A 88 1.07 -10.35 -11.18
C ASP A 88 0.31 -11.33 -12.08
N VAL A 89 0.07 -10.91 -13.33
CA VAL A 89 -0.62 -11.73 -14.31
C VAL A 89 0.44 -12.73 -14.77
N GLY A 90 0.49 -13.87 -14.07
CA GLY A 90 1.56 -14.85 -14.16
C GLY A 90 2.18 -14.95 -15.55
N PHE A 91 3.49 -14.71 -15.62
CA PHE A 91 4.29 -14.96 -16.80
C PHE A 91 4.08 -16.40 -17.27
N THR A 92 3.17 -16.61 -18.22
CA THR A 92 3.19 -17.83 -19.03
C THR A 92 4.38 -17.70 -19.98
N THR A 93 5.52 -18.20 -19.53
CA THR A 93 6.67 -18.41 -20.40
C THR A 93 6.28 -19.46 -21.44
N LYS A 94 5.76 -19.01 -22.59
CA LYS A 94 5.77 -19.83 -23.79
C LYS A 94 7.23 -19.97 -24.22
N THR A 95 7.91 -20.97 -23.67
CA THR A 95 9.15 -21.48 -24.23
C THR A 95 8.82 -22.02 -25.63
N LYS A 96 9.14 -21.23 -26.66
CA LYS A 96 9.22 -21.74 -28.03
C LYS A 96 10.42 -22.69 -28.06
N GLY A 97 10.14 -23.99 -28.04
CA GLY A 97 11.11 -25.01 -28.43
C GLY A 97 11.44 -24.83 -29.91
N THR A 98 12.73 -24.64 -30.18
CA THR A 98 13.38 -24.90 -31.47
C THR A 98 14.22 -26.15 -31.31
#